data_AF-A0A099W731-F1
#
_entry.id   AF-A0A099W731-F1
#
_cell.length_a   1.000
_cell.length_b   1.000
_cell.length_c   1.000
_cell.angle_alpha   90.00
_cell.angle_beta   90.00
_cell.angle_gamma   90.00
#
_symmetry.space_group_name_H-M   'P 1'
#
loop_
_entity.id
_entity.type
_entity.pdbx_description
1 polymer ?
#
loop_
_entity_poly.entity_id
_entity_poly.type
_entity_poly.pdbx_seq_one_letter_code
_entity_poly.pdbx_strand_id
1 'polypeptide(L)'
;MNFIPFGKLGKTAKAIKASTRTEEFKFLFEGVDKIKQADNMSKLAERASKLTFKNIEGYVKGSKSFDSVIDDYAKVYADKIQSNQPWSWGEDIAGSEALTLKQKRLIKEQATANGYIPKVEVAKTDGLRYGYADFAKAGVVEKTVYLPESLWKMSDKEQFQWLDNSIGGHREGVTWHHTEIPGKMELVEYGIHNITPHNGGRTTGMWADAPR
;
A
#
# COMPACT_ATOMS: atom_id res chain seq x y z
N MET A 1 10.79 -45.65 -75.29
CA MET A 1 9.40 -45.23 -75.57
C MET A 1 8.57 -45.45 -74.31
N ASN A 2 8.11 -44.38 -73.67
CA ASN A 2 6.75 -44.23 -73.12
C ASN A 2 6.58 -42.78 -72.65
N PHE A 3 5.40 -42.24 -72.94
CA PHE A 3 5.12 -40.83 -73.21
C PHE A 3 4.01 -40.36 -72.24
N ILE A 4 4.18 -39.15 -71.67
CA ILE A 4 3.21 -38.14 -71.13
C ILE A 4 2.24 -38.50 -69.96
N PRO A 5 1.60 -37.51 -69.25
CA PRO A 5 1.76 -36.04 -69.29
C PRO A 5 1.72 -35.26 -67.95
N PHE A 6 2.06 -33.97 -68.13
CA PHE A 6 1.79 -32.80 -67.30
C PHE A 6 0.40 -32.74 -66.63
N GLY A 7 0.39 -32.38 -65.34
CA GLY A 7 -0.79 -31.96 -64.57
C GLY A 7 -0.63 -30.54 -64.02
N LYS A 8 -1.32 -29.60 -64.67
CA LYS A 8 -1.75 -28.24 -64.26
C LYS A 8 -1.26 -27.69 -62.89
N LEU A 9 -0.44 -26.64 -62.92
CA LEU A 9 -0.44 -25.61 -61.86
C LEU A 9 -1.72 -24.77 -61.99
N GLY A 10 -2.70 -25.08 -61.14
CA GLY A 10 -3.89 -24.25 -60.92
C GLY A 10 -3.52 -22.98 -60.17
N LYS A 11 -4.05 -21.86 -60.66
CA LYS A 11 -4.04 -20.53 -60.02
C LYS A 11 -4.53 -20.63 -58.57
N THR A 12 -3.67 -20.34 -57.58
CA THR A 12 -4.09 -20.11 -56.20
C THR A 12 -3.94 -18.64 -55.84
N ALA A 13 -5.13 -18.02 -55.75
CA ALA A 13 -5.53 -16.88 -54.93
C ALA A 13 -4.42 -16.00 -54.31
N LYS A 14 -4.28 -14.82 -54.89
CA LYS A 14 -3.80 -13.60 -54.22
C LYS A 14 -4.87 -13.16 -53.21
N ALA A 15 -4.79 -13.64 -51.96
CA ALA A 15 -5.69 -13.19 -50.90
C ALA A 15 -5.12 -13.40 -49.49
N ILE A 16 -3.94 -12.84 -49.19
CA ILE A 16 -3.51 -12.64 -47.78
C ILE A 16 -2.74 -11.33 -47.68
N LYS A 17 -3.44 -10.20 -47.50
CA LYS A 17 -2.87 -8.95 -46.95
C LYS A 17 -3.98 -7.94 -46.67
N ALA A 18 -4.72 -8.16 -45.58
CA ALA A 18 -5.57 -7.12 -45.01
C ALA A 18 -5.79 -7.33 -43.50
N SER A 19 -5.86 -8.58 -43.02
CA SER A 19 -6.31 -8.86 -41.65
C SER A 19 -5.26 -8.73 -40.55
N THR A 20 -3.96 -8.88 -40.82
CA THR A 20 -2.91 -8.81 -39.78
C THR A 20 -2.38 -7.40 -39.54
N ARG A 21 -2.49 -6.52 -40.54
CA ARG A 21 -2.08 -5.10 -40.42
C ARG A 21 -3.05 -4.25 -39.60
N THR A 22 -4.27 -4.71 -39.32
CA THR A 22 -5.25 -3.92 -38.55
C THR A 22 -5.09 -4.12 -37.04
N GLU A 23 -4.76 -5.34 -36.60
CA GLU A 23 -4.57 -5.70 -35.19
C GLU A 23 -3.27 -5.09 -34.61
N GLU A 24 -2.15 -5.16 -35.34
CA GLU A 24 -0.87 -4.55 -34.91
C GLU A 24 -0.95 -3.03 -34.83
N PHE A 25 -1.63 -2.39 -35.79
CA PHE A 25 -1.85 -0.94 -35.76
C PHE A 25 -2.81 -0.55 -34.63
N LYS A 26 -3.87 -1.33 -34.37
CA LYS A 26 -4.78 -1.10 -33.24
C LYS A 26 -4.03 -1.18 -31.90
N PHE A 27 -3.16 -2.18 -31.72
CA PHE A 27 -2.32 -2.33 -30.52
C PHE A 27 -1.34 -1.14 -30.35
N LEU A 28 -0.73 -0.66 -31.44
CA LEU A 28 0.13 0.52 -31.41
C LEU A 28 -0.62 1.81 -31.03
N PHE A 29 -1.83 2.02 -31.57
CA PHE A 29 -2.66 3.19 -31.23
C PHE A 29 -3.16 3.14 -29.79
N GLU A 30 -3.65 1.99 -29.32
CA GLU A 30 -4.04 1.80 -27.91
C GLU A 30 -2.85 2.02 -26.95
N GLY A 31 -1.64 1.60 -27.34
CA GLY A 31 -0.41 1.87 -26.59
C GLY A 31 -0.07 3.35 -26.50
N VAL A 32 -0.18 4.09 -27.61
CA VAL A 32 0.07 5.55 -27.66
C VAL A 32 -0.96 6.32 -26.83
N ASP A 33 -2.23 5.93 -26.87
CA ASP A 33 -3.28 6.58 -26.08
C ASP A 33 -3.11 6.34 -24.58
N LYS A 34 -2.72 5.13 -24.17
CA LYS A 34 -2.34 4.84 -22.77
C LYS A 34 -1.14 5.68 -22.32
N ILE A 35 -0.13 5.86 -23.17
CA ILE A 35 1.05 6.70 -22.87
C ILE A 35 0.64 8.17 -22.69
N LYS A 36 -0.18 8.72 -23.60
CA LYS A 36 -0.68 10.09 -23.49
C LYS A 36 -1.53 10.29 -22.23
N GLN A 37 -2.35 9.30 -21.88
CA GLN A 37 -3.17 9.34 -20.67
C GLN A 37 -2.29 9.33 -19.41
N ALA A 38 -1.26 8.49 -19.37
CA ALA A 38 -0.30 8.44 -18.26
C ALA A 38 0.47 9.75 -18.11
N ASP A 39 0.92 10.37 -19.22
CA ASP A 39 1.63 11.66 -19.19
C ASP A 39 0.72 12.82 -18.74
N ASN A 40 -0.56 12.81 -19.12
CA ASN A 40 -1.51 13.78 -18.60
C ASN A 40 -1.78 13.60 -17.10
N MET A 41 -1.89 12.35 -16.63
CA MET A 41 -2.07 12.03 -15.20
C MET A 41 -0.86 12.46 -14.36
N SER A 42 0.37 12.24 -14.85
CA SER A 42 1.59 12.66 -14.14
C SER A 42 1.66 14.19 -14.00
N LYS A 43 1.35 14.94 -15.07
CA LYS A 43 1.29 16.41 -15.05
C LYS A 43 0.21 16.93 -14.10
N LEU A 44 -0.95 16.27 -14.03
CA LEU A 44 -2.01 16.62 -13.09
C LEU A 44 -1.58 16.35 -11.65
N ALA A 45 -0.95 15.21 -11.37
CA ALA A 45 -0.41 14.88 -10.05
C ALA A 45 0.67 15.88 -9.60
N GLU A 46 1.57 16.27 -10.50
CA GLU A 46 2.60 17.28 -10.21
C GLU A 46 1.98 18.64 -9.86
N ARG A 47 0.96 19.07 -10.61
CA ARG A 47 0.22 20.31 -10.33
C ARG A 47 -0.52 20.25 -8.99
N ALA A 48 -1.17 19.12 -8.70
CA ALA A 48 -1.86 18.91 -7.44
C ALA A 48 -0.88 18.97 -6.25
N SER A 49 0.25 18.27 -6.35
CA SER A 49 1.31 18.28 -5.33
C SER A 49 1.84 19.70 -5.07
N LYS A 50 2.13 20.47 -6.14
CA LYS A 50 2.55 21.88 -6.01
C LYS A 50 1.50 22.75 -5.33
N LEU A 51 0.22 22.55 -5.63
CA LEU A 51 -0.87 23.29 -4.99
C LEU A 51 -0.99 22.95 -3.51
N THR A 52 -0.92 21.66 -3.17
CA THR A 52 -0.90 21.16 -1.79
C THR A 52 0.25 21.77 -0.98
N PHE A 53 1.47 21.77 -1.54
CA PHE A 53 2.62 22.40 -0.89
C PHE A 53 2.42 23.90 -0.67
N LYS A 54 1.92 24.62 -1.68
CA LYS A 54 1.63 26.06 -1.58
C LYS A 54 0.57 26.37 -0.53
N ASN A 55 -0.45 25.53 -0.40
CA ASN A 55 -1.49 25.69 0.61
C ASN A 55 -0.93 25.49 2.02
N ILE A 56 -0.14 24.44 2.24
CA ILE A 56 0.55 24.18 3.51
C ILE A 56 1.48 25.33 3.86
N GLU A 57 2.30 25.80 2.92
CA GLU A 57 3.19 26.96 3.13
C GLU A 57 2.38 28.22 3.52
N GLY A 58 1.23 28.43 2.88
CA GLY A 58 0.32 29.51 3.22
C GLY A 58 -0.20 29.42 4.66
N TYR A 59 -0.48 28.20 5.16
CA TYR A 59 -0.87 27.99 6.56
C TYR A 59 0.29 28.27 7.52
N VAL A 60 1.49 27.75 7.22
CA VAL A 60 2.71 27.99 8.03
C VAL A 60 3.01 29.48 8.15
N LYS A 61 2.81 30.25 7.08
CA LYS A 61 2.98 31.71 7.06
C LYS A 61 1.81 32.50 7.68
N GLY A 62 0.75 31.83 8.14
CA GLY A 62 -0.43 32.46 8.74
C GLY A 62 -1.41 33.10 7.74
N SER A 63 -1.23 32.87 6.44
CA SER A 63 -2.12 33.39 5.38
C SER A 63 -3.33 32.50 5.08
N LYS A 64 -3.33 31.27 5.60
CA LYS A 64 -4.43 30.28 5.48
C LYS A 64 -4.78 29.72 6.86
N SER A 65 -6.07 29.38 7.05
CA SER A 65 -6.53 28.68 8.25
C SER A 65 -6.28 27.18 8.14
N PHE A 66 -6.21 26.50 9.29
CA PHE A 66 -6.07 25.03 9.34
C PHE A 66 -7.20 24.31 8.57
N ASP A 67 -8.45 24.75 8.76
CA ASP A 67 -9.61 24.14 8.09
C ASP A 67 -9.49 24.18 6.56
N SER A 68 -8.78 25.17 6.01
CA SER A 68 -8.55 25.28 4.57
C SER A 68 -7.43 24.40 4.02
N VAL A 69 -6.63 23.76 4.89
CA VAL A 69 -5.46 22.95 4.52
C VAL A 69 -5.47 21.54 5.12
N ILE A 70 -6.50 21.18 5.90
CA ILE A 70 -6.57 19.87 6.55
C ILE A 70 -6.54 18.71 5.53
N ASP A 71 -7.23 18.85 4.40
CA ASP A 71 -7.22 17.84 3.33
C ASP A 71 -5.86 17.73 2.64
N ASP A 72 -5.16 18.85 2.45
CA ASP A 72 -3.80 18.89 1.91
C ASP A 72 -2.82 18.13 2.83
N TYR A 73 -2.89 18.39 4.14
CA TYR A 73 -2.11 17.62 5.11
C TYR A 73 -2.53 16.15 5.17
N ALA A 74 -3.82 15.83 5.00
CA ALA A 74 -4.31 14.45 5.00
C ALA A 74 -3.74 13.63 3.84
N LYS A 75 -3.62 14.23 2.65
CA LYS A 75 -2.95 13.61 1.49
C LYS A 75 -1.47 13.36 1.75
N VAL A 76 -0.75 14.39 2.21
CA VAL A 76 0.69 14.26 2.54
C VAL A 76 0.92 13.20 3.62
N TYR A 77 0.06 13.18 4.64
CA TYR A 77 0.09 12.15 5.68
C TYR A 77 -0.14 10.76 5.08
N ALA A 78 -1.17 10.58 4.25
CA ALA A 78 -1.47 9.31 3.59
C ALA A 78 -0.31 8.81 2.73
N ASP A 79 0.32 9.67 1.93
CA ASP A 79 1.49 9.34 1.11
C ASP A 79 2.64 8.77 1.98
N LYS A 80 2.85 9.34 3.17
CA LYS A 80 3.85 8.83 4.11
C LYS A 80 3.48 7.47 4.68
N ILE A 81 2.21 7.23 4.98
CA ILE A 81 1.76 5.91 5.45
C ILE A 81 1.92 4.87 4.34
N GLN A 82 1.49 5.19 3.12
CA GLN A 82 1.56 4.30 1.96
C GLN A 82 2.99 4.03 1.50
N SER A 83 3.95 4.89 1.85
CA SER A 83 5.37 4.61 1.60
C SER A 83 5.88 3.36 2.32
N ASN A 84 5.18 2.94 3.39
CA ASN A 84 5.57 1.81 4.23
C ASN A 84 7.02 1.90 4.76
N GLN A 85 7.51 3.12 4.95
CA GLN A 85 8.81 3.42 5.55
C GLN A 85 8.65 4.07 6.93
N PRO A 86 9.67 4.00 7.80
CA PRO A 86 9.74 4.82 9.00
C PRO A 86 9.61 6.30 8.65
N TRP A 87 8.82 7.05 9.43
CA TRP A 87 8.62 8.48 9.23
C TRP A 87 8.32 9.17 10.56
N SER A 88 8.55 10.47 10.61
CA SER A 88 8.19 11.33 11.74
C SER A 88 7.45 12.57 11.25
N TRP A 89 6.58 13.14 12.09
CA TRP A 89 5.93 14.40 11.73
C TRP A 89 6.97 15.49 11.43
N GLY A 90 7.95 15.66 12.33
CA GLY A 90 8.90 16.77 12.28
C GLY A 90 9.86 16.75 11.12
N GLU A 91 10.18 15.57 10.58
CA GLU A 91 11.16 15.42 9.50
C GLU A 91 10.50 15.20 8.14
N ASP A 92 9.40 14.44 8.10
CA ASP A 92 8.83 13.98 6.84
C ASP A 92 7.64 14.80 6.34
N ILE A 93 6.97 15.54 7.21
CA ILE A 93 5.78 16.32 6.86
C ILE A 93 6.10 17.81 7.02
N ALA A 94 6.23 18.49 5.88
CA ALA A 94 6.51 19.91 5.82
C ALA A 94 5.47 20.73 6.61
N GLY A 95 5.95 21.69 7.42
CA GLY A 95 5.09 22.57 8.20
C GLY A 95 4.42 21.89 9.39
N SER A 96 4.81 20.67 9.77
CA SER A 96 4.18 19.95 10.88
C SER A 96 4.55 20.49 12.27
N GLU A 97 5.63 21.27 12.36
CA GLU A 97 6.05 22.04 13.53
C GLU A 97 5.04 23.13 13.88
N ALA A 98 4.30 23.65 12.88
CA ALA A 98 3.19 24.59 13.06
C ALA A 98 1.86 23.90 13.43
N LEU A 99 1.84 22.57 13.55
CA LEU A 99 0.65 21.80 13.91
C LEU A 99 0.65 21.39 15.37
N THR A 100 -0.46 21.68 16.04
CA THR A 100 -0.77 21.14 17.37
C THR A 100 -1.05 19.63 17.32
N LEU A 101 -0.95 18.95 18.48
CA LEU A 101 -1.34 17.54 18.58
C LEU A 101 -2.81 17.30 18.18
N LYS A 102 -3.70 18.25 18.50
CA LYS A 102 -5.12 18.18 18.11
C LYS A 102 -5.27 18.21 16.59
N GLN A 103 -4.54 19.09 15.90
CA GLN A 103 -4.57 19.18 14.44
C GLN A 103 -3.98 17.93 13.78
N LYS A 104 -2.87 17.38 14.31
CA LYS A 104 -2.31 16.10 13.85
C LYS A 104 -3.33 14.97 13.96
N ARG A 105 -4.12 14.92 15.05
CA ARG A 105 -5.23 13.97 15.19
C ARG A 105 -6.32 14.18 14.12
N LEU A 106 -6.74 15.42 13.90
CA LEU A 106 -7.76 15.75 12.89
C LEU A 106 -7.30 15.39 11.47
N ILE A 107 -6.01 15.57 11.14
CA ILE A 107 -5.43 15.15 9.85
C ILE A 107 -5.56 13.64 9.65
N LYS A 108 -5.25 12.84 10.69
CA LYS A 108 -5.41 11.37 10.63
C LYS A 108 -6.87 10.99 10.39
N GLU A 109 -7.79 11.59 11.15
CA GLU A 109 -9.23 11.37 11.02
C GLU A 109 -9.73 11.74 9.61
N GLN A 110 -9.26 12.87 9.07
CA GLN A 110 -9.58 13.32 7.71
C GLN A 110 -9.06 12.34 6.65
N ALA A 111 -7.83 11.82 6.81
CA ALA A 111 -7.25 10.86 5.86
C ALA A 111 -8.05 9.55 5.81
N THR A 112 -8.48 9.04 6.96
CA THR A 112 -9.36 7.88 7.03
C THR A 112 -10.75 8.19 6.46
N ALA A 113 -11.36 9.33 6.81
CA ALA A 113 -12.70 9.70 6.38
C ALA A 113 -12.79 9.90 4.85
N ASN A 114 -11.73 10.44 4.24
CA ASN A 114 -11.65 10.64 2.79
C ASN A 114 -11.18 9.38 2.04
N GLY A 115 -10.87 8.29 2.75
CA GLY A 115 -10.41 7.04 2.15
C GLY A 115 -9.00 7.10 1.57
N TYR A 116 -8.17 8.07 1.99
CA TYR A 116 -6.76 8.12 1.59
C TYR A 116 -5.94 7.02 2.27
N ILE A 117 -6.37 6.57 3.46
CA ILE A 117 -5.82 5.39 4.13
C ILE A 117 -6.97 4.48 4.58
N PRO A 118 -6.77 3.14 4.63
CA PRO A 118 -7.77 2.23 5.11
C PRO A 118 -8.09 2.47 6.59
N LYS A 119 -9.35 2.25 6.96
CA LYS A 119 -9.79 2.26 8.35
C LYS A 119 -9.55 0.88 8.97
N VAL A 120 -8.67 0.81 9.95
CA VAL A 120 -8.51 -0.39 10.80
C VAL A 120 -9.36 -0.23 12.05
N GLU A 121 -10.32 -1.14 12.22
CA GLU A 121 -11.12 -1.18 13.45
C GLU A 121 -10.29 -1.82 14.58
N VAL A 122 -10.33 -1.21 15.77
CA VAL A 122 -9.70 -1.75 16.97
C VAL A 122 -10.78 -2.10 17.98
N ALA A 123 -11.05 -3.40 18.12
CA ALA A 123 -12.05 -3.93 19.04
C ALA A 123 -11.57 -3.76 20.48
N LYS A 124 -12.29 -2.95 21.26
CA LYS A 124 -12.01 -2.76 22.69
C LYS A 124 -12.23 -4.06 23.43
N THR A 125 -11.33 -4.38 24.35
CA THR A 125 -11.40 -5.56 25.20
C THR A 125 -11.09 -5.13 26.63
N ASP A 126 -11.88 -5.64 27.58
CA ASP A 126 -11.76 -5.30 28.98
C ASP A 126 -10.35 -5.61 29.51
N GLY A 127 -9.79 -4.67 30.26
CA GLY A 127 -8.43 -4.77 30.81
C GLY A 127 -7.30 -4.43 29.83
N LEU A 128 -7.59 -4.16 28.55
CA LEU A 128 -6.58 -3.74 27.58
C LEU A 128 -6.59 -2.22 27.33
N ARG A 129 -5.39 -1.64 27.20
CA ARG A 129 -5.23 -0.20 26.91
C ARG A 129 -5.84 0.19 25.56
N TYR A 130 -5.64 -0.63 24.53
CA TYR A 130 -6.08 -0.35 23.17
C TYR A 130 -7.17 -1.29 22.70
N GLY A 131 -6.92 -2.61 22.70
CA GLY A 131 -7.79 -3.60 22.06
C GLY A 131 -7.11 -4.22 20.83
N TYR A 132 -7.82 -5.12 20.14
CA TYR A 132 -7.26 -5.88 19.02
C TYR A 132 -7.62 -5.26 17.67
N ALA A 133 -6.63 -5.09 16.80
CA ALA A 133 -6.81 -4.53 15.47
C ALA A 133 -7.24 -5.60 14.46
N ASP A 134 -8.26 -5.31 13.66
CA ASP A 134 -8.72 -6.18 12.58
C ASP A 134 -8.11 -5.74 11.24
N PHE A 135 -6.83 -6.04 11.06
CA PHE A 135 -6.08 -5.72 9.83
C PHE A 135 -6.62 -6.49 8.62
N ALA A 136 -7.09 -7.72 8.83
CA ALA A 136 -7.65 -8.56 7.78
C ALA A 136 -8.90 -7.92 7.16
N LYS A 137 -9.83 -7.44 8.00
CA LYS A 137 -11.04 -6.74 7.53
C LYS A 137 -10.73 -5.41 6.84
N ALA A 138 -9.64 -4.75 7.23
CA ALA A 138 -9.16 -3.55 6.54
C ALA A 138 -8.49 -3.85 5.19
N GLY A 139 -8.24 -5.12 4.86
CA GLY A 139 -7.67 -5.55 3.58
C GLY A 139 -6.16 -5.32 3.46
N VAL A 140 -5.45 -5.17 4.58
CA VAL A 140 -4.01 -4.84 4.61
C VAL A 140 -3.12 -6.02 5.03
N VAL A 141 -3.69 -7.22 5.13
CA VAL A 141 -2.96 -8.46 5.43
C VAL A 141 -2.56 -9.14 4.12
N GLU A 142 -1.26 -9.32 3.90
CA GLU A 142 -0.74 -10.06 2.75
C GLU A 142 -0.80 -11.58 2.97
N LYS A 143 -0.44 -12.01 4.18
CA LYS A 143 -0.32 -13.43 4.54
C LYS A 143 -0.67 -13.66 6.00
N THR A 144 -1.22 -14.83 6.27
CA THR A 144 -1.39 -15.35 7.62
C THR A 144 -0.59 -16.64 7.75
N VAL A 145 0.23 -16.74 8.79
CA VAL A 145 1.06 -17.91 9.10
C VAL A 145 0.92 -18.25 10.57
N TYR A 146 1.02 -19.53 10.92
CA TYR A 146 1.01 -19.97 12.31
C TYR A 146 2.44 -20.29 12.76
N LEU A 147 2.91 -19.51 13.73
CA LEU A 147 4.21 -19.67 14.37
C LEU A 147 4.18 -20.92 15.28
N PRO A 148 5.14 -21.85 15.15
CA PRO A 148 5.28 -23.00 16.05
C PRO A 148 5.42 -22.57 17.50
N GLU A 149 4.82 -23.34 18.41
CA GLU A 149 4.82 -23.06 19.86
C GLU A 149 6.23 -22.91 20.45
N SER A 150 7.18 -23.70 19.95
CA SER A 150 8.59 -23.63 20.35
C SER A 150 9.23 -22.26 20.10
N LEU A 151 8.64 -21.43 19.23
CA LEU A 151 9.14 -20.09 18.89
C LEU A 151 8.38 -18.97 19.59
N TRP A 152 7.25 -19.24 20.26
CA TRP A 152 6.35 -18.21 20.79
C TRP A 152 7.03 -17.24 21.77
N LYS A 153 7.99 -17.73 22.55
CA LYS A 153 8.71 -16.94 23.56
C LYS A 153 10.10 -16.47 23.10
N MET A 154 10.44 -16.66 21.82
CA MET A 154 11.68 -16.14 21.23
C MET A 154 11.60 -14.64 20.93
N SER A 155 12.75 -14.05 20.59
CA SER A 155 12.84 -12.64 20.19
C SER A 155 12.08 -12.37 18.88
N ASP A 156 11.66 -11.12 18.64
CA ASP A 156 11.02 -10.75 17.37
C ASP A 156 11.92 -11.06 16.18
N LYS A 157 13.24 -10.88 16.34
CA LYS A 157 14.22 -11.21 15.29
C LYS A 157 14.16 -12.69 14.89
N GLU A 158 14.13 -13.61 15.85
CA GLU A 158 14.10 -15.06 15.59
C GLU A 158 12.75 -15.48 14.98
N GLN A 159 11.66 -14.95 15.53
CA GLN A 159 10.31 -15.23 15.02
C GLN A 159 10.15 -14.73 13.58
N PHE A 160 10.56 -13.49 13.31
CA PHE A 160 10.41 -12.88 11.98
C PHE A 160 11.32 -13.54 10.97
N GLN A 161 12.54 -13.95 11.35
CA GLN A 161 13.41 -14.72 10.47
C GLN A 161 12.79 -16.06 10.07
N TRP A 162 12.17 -16.78 11.01
CA TRP A 162 11.46 -18.03 10.69
C TRP A 162 10.27 -17.78 9.77
N LEU A 163 9.46 -16.75 10.07
CA LEU A 163 8.29 -16.40 9.28
C LEU A 163 8.65 -15.96 7.87
N ASP A 164 9.66 -15.11 7.69
CA ASP A 164 10.18 -14.68 6.40
C ASP A 164 10.65 -15.89 5.59
N ASN A 165 11.44 -16.78 6.18
CA ASN A 165 11.87 -18.01 5.52
C ASN A 165 10.68 -18.89 5.08
N SER A 166 9.63 -18.97 5.90
CA SER A 166 8.42 -19.77 5.60
C SER A 166 7.64 -19.26 4.38
N ILE A 167 7.79 -17.99 4.02
CA ILE A 167 7.10 -17.36 2.88
C ILE A 167 8.01 -17.08 1.67
N GLY A 168 9.23 -17.59 1.70
CA GLY A 168 10.21 -17.43 0.62
C GLY A 168 11.15 -16.24 0.76
N GLY A 169 11.25 -15.63 1.94
CA GLY A 169 12.17 -14.56 2.28
C GLY A 169 11.48 -13.29 2.78
N HIS A 170 12.31 -12.34 3.23
CA HIS A 170 11.87 -11.03 3.69
C HIS A 170 11.19 -10.22 2.58
N ARG A 171 10.22 -9.39 2.95
CA ARG A 171 9.51 -8.48 2.05
C ARG A 171 9.55 -7.07 2.60
N GLU A 172 10.03 -6.15 1.78
CA GLU A 172 10.08 -4.73 2.10
C GLU A 172 8.67 -4.13 2.22
N GLY A 173 8.50 -3.19 3.15
CA GLY A 173 7.24 -2.45 3.34
C GLY A 173 6.16 -3.16 4.15
N VAL A 174 6.44 -4.36 4.67
CA VAL A 174 5.52 -5.09 5.55
C VAL A 174 6.20 -5.49 6.85
N THR A 175 5.40 -5.81 7.87
CA THR A 175 5.86 -6.30 9.16
C THR A 175 4.95 -7.39 9.67
N TRP A 176 5.51 -8.28 10.48
CA TRP A 176 4.74 -9.30 11.16
C TRP A 176 4.01 -8.73 12.38
N HIS A 177 2.71 -8.91 12.42
CA HIS A 177 1.81 -8.57 13.51
C HIS A 177 1.50 -9.83 14.33
N HIS A 178 1.79 -9.80 15.63
CA HIS A 178 1.36 -10.82 16.57
C HIS A 178 -0.12 -10.61 16.92
N THR A 179 -1.02 -11.44 16.40
CA THR A 179 -2.45 -11.33 16.73
C THR A 179 -2.74 -11.80 18.16
N GLU A 180 -3.96 -11.60 18.62
CA GLU A 180 -4.49 -12.14 19.87
C GLU A 180 -4.63 -13.66 19.88
N ILE A 181 -4.71 -14.28 18.69
CA ILE A 181 -4.88 -15.72 18.54
C ILE A 181 -3.50 -16.38 18.67
N PRO A 182 -3.32 -17.37 19.58
CA PRO A 182 -2.04 -18.03 19.79
C PRO A 182 -1.40 -18.57 18.52
N GLY A 183 -0.14 -18.18 18.30
CA GLY A 183 0.66 -18.54 17.14
C GLY A 183 0.24 -17.86 15.83
N LYS A 184 -0.93 -17.23 15.73
CA LYS A 184 -1.37 -16.60 14.48
C LYS A 184 -0.62 -15.29 14.27
N MET A 185 0.14 -15.26 13.17
CA MET A 185 0.92 -14.12 12.69
C MET A 185 0.32 -13.61 11.39
N GLU A 186 0.22 -12.29 11.25
CA GLU A 186 -0.24 -11.64 10.03
C GLU A 186 0.86 -10.75 9.46
N LEU A 187 1.17 -10.89 8.18
CA LEU A 187 2.08 -9.99 7.47
C LEU A 187 1.27 -8.80 6.98
N VAL A 188 1.54 -7.62 7.52
CA VAL A 188 0.73 -6.40 7.34
C VAL A 188 1.58 -5.26 6.80
N GLU A 189 1.00 -4.40 5.97
CA GLU A 189 1.62 -3.13 5.54
C GLU A 189 2.18 -2.34 6.74
N TYR A 190 3.48 -2.05 6.71
CA TYR A 190 4.19 -1.45 7.85
C TYR A 190 3.59 -0.11 8.26
N GLY A 191 3.26 0.75 7.29
CA GLY A 191 2.73 2.07 7.56
C GLY A 191 1.42 2.02 8.34
N ILE A 192 0.50 1.14 7.93
CA ILE A 192 -0.80 0.95 8.58
C ILE A 192 -0.64 0.32 9.97
N HIS A 193 0.20 -0.70 10.09
CA HIS A 193 0.51 -1.31 11.39
C HIS A 193 1.08 -0.27 12.38
N ASN A 194 2.03 0.54 11.94
CA ASN A 194 2.75 1.49 12.80
C ASN A 194 1.87 2.64 13.32
N ILE A 195 0.83 3.04 12.58
CA ILE A 195 -0.07 4.12 13.02
C ILE A 195 -1.28 3.62 13.84
N THR A 196 -1.53 2.30 13.83
CA THR A 196 -2.70 1.71 14.47
C THR A 196 -2.35 1.33 15.91
N PRO A 197 -2.88 2.01 16.94
CA PRO A 197 -2.58 1.64 18.33
C PRO A 197 -3.37 0.38 18.68
N HIS A 198 -2.67 -0.71 18.99
CA HIS A 198 -3.31 -2.00 19.23
C HIS A 198 -2.54 -2.83 20.27
N ASN A 199 -3.23 -3.84 20.78
CA ASN A 199 -2.70 -4.95 21.54
C ASN A 199 -2.58 -6.17 20.62
N GLY A 200 -1.73 -7.11 21.00
CA GLY A 200 -1.53 -8.35 20.27
C GLY A 200 -0.86 -9.41 21.14
N GLY A 201 -0.30 -10.45 20.51
CA GLY A 201 0.33 -11.59 21.19
C GLY A 201 1.52 -11.22 22.09
N ARG A 202 2.16 -10.06 21.85
CA ARG A 202 3.23 -9.49 22.68
C ARG A 202 2.73 -8.70 23.91
N THR A 203 1.43 -8.54 24.09
CA THR A 203 0.87 -7.89 25.29
C THR A 203 1.18 -8.74 26.51
N THR A 204 1.47 -8.10 27.66
CA THR A 204 1.72 -8.81 28.91
C THR A 204 0.61 -9.82 29.23
N GLY A 205 1.00 -11.05 29.55
CA GLY A 205 0.10 -12.18 29.80
C GLY A 205 -0.38 -12.93 28.54
N MET A 206 -0.02 -12.48 27.34
CA MET A 206 -0.43 -13.15 26.09
C MET A 206 0.58 -14.21 25.62
N TRP A 207 0.20 -14.95 24.59
CA TRP A 207 0.92 -16.15 24.14
C TRP A 207 2.38 -15.88 23.73
N ALA A 208 2.70 -14.69 23.19
CA ALA A 208 4.07 -14.29 22.82
C ALA A 208 4.74 -13.37 23.85
N ASP A 209 4.14 -13.16 25.03
CA ASP A 209 4.73 -12.32 26.09
C ASP A 209 6.06 -12.91 26.56
N ALA A 210 7.15 -12.24 26.21
CA ALA A 210 8.51 -12.64 26.52
C ALA A 210 9.36 -11.39 26.79
N PRO A 211 10.46 -11.52 27.56
CA PRO A 211 11.41 -10.42 27.74
C PRO A 211 11.88 -9.86 26.39
N ARG A 212 11.93 -8.53 26.30
CA ARG A 212 12.37 -7.78 25.11
C ARG A 212 13.77 -7.24 25.29
#